data_AF-A0A2S5A9V8-F1
#
_entry.id   AF-A0A2S5A9V8-F1
#
_cell.length_a   1.000
_cell.length_b   1.000
_cell.length_c   1.000
_cell.angle_alpha   90.00
_cell.angle_beta   90.00
_cell.angle_gamma   90.00
#
_symmetry.space_group_name_H-M   'P 1'
#
loop_
_entity.id
_entity.type
_entity.pdbx_description
1 polymer ?
#
loop_
_entity_poly.entity_id
_entity_poly.type
_entity_poly.pdbx_seq_one_letter_code
_entity_poly.pdbx_strand_id
1 'polypeptide(L)'
;MNHSEILLNSYSQDKISKTELLTWFTALPEIEKKDVLTSLSWFIENVHPTNDEIHLGINSSGLKNTYTAAILLANNTFNIAFRKILDLPASENQKSFEFLISIFKIADHRRRTFECKGYCNHEWHCI
;
A
#
# COMPACT_ATOMS: atom_id res chain seq x y z
N MET A 1 -2.23 -7.58 -15.40
CA MET A 1 -2.70 -7.21 -14.05
C MET A 1 -4.08 -7.80 -13.77
N ASN A 2 -4.33 -8.28 -12.56
CA ASN A 2 -5.65 -8.71 -12.09
C ASN A 2 -6.49 -7.54 -11.55
N HIS A 3 -7.74 -7.78 -11.14
CA HIS A 3 -8.65 -6.73 -10.66
C HIS A 3 -8.10 -5.96 -9.44
N SER A 4 -7.53 -6.66 -8.46
CA SER A 4 -6.95 -6.06 -7.26
C SER A 4 -5.78 -5.13 -7.61
N GLU A 5 -4.89 -5.57 -8.49
CA GLU A 5 -3.74 -4.79 -8.97
C GLU A 5 -4.18 -3.52 -9.70
N ILE A 6 -5.23 -3.62 -10.52
CA ILE A 6 -5.81 -2.46 -11.21
C ILE A 6 -6.35 -1.43 -10.21
N LEU A 7 -7.08 -1.87 -9.18
CA LEU A 7 -7.63 -0.96 -8.16
C LEU A 7 -6.54 -0.30 -7.34
N LEU A 8 -5.55 -1.06 -6.86
CA LEU A 8 -4.40 -0.53 -6.12
C LEU A 8 -3.69 0.57 -6.90
N ASN A 9 -3.40 0.31 -8.16
CA ASN A 9 -2.69 1.25 -9.01
C ASN A 9 -3.57 2.41 -9.49
N SER A 10 -4.88 2.20 -9.64
CA SER A 10 -5.84 3.30 -9.89
C SER A 10 -5.89 4.27 -8.72
N TYR A 11 -5.82 3.76 -7.48
CA TYR A 11 -5.80 4.59 -6.28
C TYR A 11 -4.53 5.42 -6.13
N SER A 12 -3.35 4.85 -6.42
CA SER A 12 -2.09 5.60 -6.37
C SER A 12 -2.04 6.72 -7.41
N GLN A 13 -2.75 6.55 -8.52
CA GLN A 13 -2.89 7.52 -9.61
C GLN A 13 -4.13 8.43 -9.49
N ASP A 14 -4.76 8.52 -8.31
CA ASP A 14 -5.91 9.38 -8.04
C ASP A 14 -7.16 9.12 -8.91
N LYS A 15 -7.26 7.94 -9.53
CA LYS A 15 -8.41 7.57 -10.40
C LYS A 15 -9.61 7.04 -9.63
N ILE A 16 -9.37 6.51 -8.43
CA ILE A 16 -10.41 6.11 -7.49
C ILE A 16 -10.13 6.71 -6.12
N SER A 17 -11.20 6.91 -5.35
CA SER A 17 -11.07 7.49 -4.00
C SER A 17 -10.55 6.46 -2.98
N LYS A 18 -9.99 6.94 -1.86
CA LYS A 18 -9.65 6.07 -0.72
C LYS A 18 -10.87 5.31 -0.22
N THR A 19 -12.01 5.99 -0.09
CA THR A 19 -13.27 5.38 0.37
C THR A 19 -13.73 4.24 -0.54
N GLU A 20 -13.63 4.41 -1.85
CA GLU A 20 -13.97 3.39 -2.83
C GLU A 20 -13.07 2.15 -2.69
N LEU A 21 -11.74 2.36 -2.63
CA LEU A 21 -10.78 1.26 -2.45
C LEU A 21 -11.00 0.51 -1.13
N LEU A 22 -11.28 1.23 -0.03
CA LEU A 22 -11.56 0.59 1.26
C LEU A 22 -12.88 -0.17 1.28
N THR A 23 -13.92 0.37 0.64
CA THR A 23 -15.21 -0.32 0.52
C THR A 23 -15.05 -1.64 -0.22
N TRP A 24 -14.29 -1.64 -1.31
CA TRP A 24 -13.95 -2.86 -2.04
C TRP A 24 -13.16 -3.85 -1.17
N PHE A 25 -12.08 -3.41 -0.52
CA PHE A 25 -11.24 -4.29 0.29
C PHE A 25 -11.99 -4.92 1.47
N THR A 26 -12.83 -4.15 2.16
CA THR A 26 -13.61 -4.64 3.31
C THR A 26 -14.62 -5.70 2.92
N ALA A 27 -15.16 -5.66 1.69
CA ALA A 27 -16.12 -6.64 1.17
C ALA A 27 -15.49 -7.99 0.79
N LEU A 28 -14.15 -8.08 0.71
CA LEU A 28 -13.45 -9.31 0.35
C LEU A 28 -13.51 -10.36 1.47
N PRO A 29 -13.53 -11.66 1.13
CA PRO A 29 -13.23 -12.73 2.07
C PRO A 29 -11.83 -12.58 2.69
N GLU A 30 -11.64 -13.07 3.92
CA GLU A 30 -10.35 -12.92 4.64
C GLU A 30 -9.16 -13.54 3.90
N ILE A 31 -9.39 -14.63 3.15
CA ILE A 31 -8.35 -15.25 2.34
C ILE A 31 -7.90 -14.31 1.21
N GLU A 32 -8.84 -13.67 0.53
CA GLU A 32 -8.55 -12.73 -0.57
C GLU A 32 -7.90 -11.44 -0.06
N LYS A 33 -8.24 -10.98 1.16
CA LYS A 33 -7.57 -9.83 1.78
C LYS A 33 -6.06 -10.07 1.95
N LYS A 34 -5.64 -11.29 2.31
CA LYS A 34 -4.22 -11.64 2.42
C LYS A 34 -3.52 -11.65 1.07
N ASP A 35 -4.18 -12.15 0.03
CA ASP A 35 -3.65 -12.12 -1.33
C ASP A 35 -3.46 -10.66 -1.80
N VAL A 36 -4.43 -9.79 -1.53
CA VAL A 36 -4.33 -8.36 -1.85
C VAL A 36 -3.20 -7.67 -1.08
N LEU A 37 -3.04 -7.95 0.21
CA LEU A 37 -1.91 -7.41 1.00
C LEU A 37 -0.57 -7.86 0.42
N THR A 38 -0.48 -9.11 -0.05
CA THR A 38 0.70 -9.65 -0.73
C THR A 38 0.95 -8.96 -2.06
N SER A 39 -0.06 -8.77 -2.91
CA SER A 39 0.09 -7.98 -4.14
C SER A 39 0.53 -6.54 -3.85
N LEU A 40 -0.01 -5.92 -2.80
CA LEU A 40 0.35 -4.55 -2.42
C LEU A 40 1.81 -4.43 -1.98
N SER A 41 2.39 -5.42 -1.30
CA SER A 41 3.82 -5.38 -0.97
C SER A 41 4.70 -5.39 -2.20
N TRP A 42 4.36 -6.18 -3.22
CA TRP A 42 5.10 -6.19 -4.48
C TRP A 42 5.11 -4.79 -5.12
N PHE A 43 3.99 -4.08 -5.11
CA PHE A 43 3.96 -2.69 -5.59
C PHE A 43 4.84 -1.76 -4.75
N ILE A 44 4.73 -1.84 -3.42
CA ILE A 44 5.51 -0.98 -2.52
C ILE A 44 7.01 -1.25 -2.67
N GLU A 45 7.43 -2.51 -2.76
CA GLU A 45 8.83 -2.89 -2.99
C GLU A 45 9.36 -2.31 -4.30
N ASN A 46 8.55 -2.30 -5.37
CA ASN A 46 8.96 -1.78 -6.68
C ASN A 46 9.05 -0.24 -6.75
N VAL A 47 8.37 0.48 -5.85
CA VAL A 47 8.49 1.94 -5.74
C VAL A 47 9.55 2.39 -4.73
N HIS A 48 10.14 1.45 -3.99
CA HIS A 48 11.24 1.65 -3.04
C HIS A 48 10.99 2.84 -2.09
N PRO A 49 10.01 2.76 -1.17
CA PRO A 49 9.73 3.85 -0.25
C PRO A 49 10.95 4.12 0.63
N THR A 50 11.25 5.40 0.81
CA THR A 50 12.21 5.87 1.82
C THR A 50 11.59 5.78 3.21
N ASN A 51 12.43 5.78 4.26
CA ASN A 51 11.94 5.80 5.64
C ASN A 51 11.04 7.01 5.92
N ASP A 52 11.38 8.18 5.36
CA ASP A 52 10.57 9.39 5.52
C ASP A 52 9.18 9.24 4.89
N GLU A 53 9.09 8.59 3.72
CA GLU A 53 7.81 8.30 3.07
C GLU A 53 6.99 7.26 3.83
N ILE A 54 7.65 6.28 4.48
CA ILE A 54 6.97 5.33 5.38
C ILE A 54 6.34 6.09 6.55
N HIS A 55 7.10 6.96 7.22
CA HIS A 55 6.59 7.76 8.33
C HIS A 55 5.49 8.73 7.89
N LEU A 56 5.66 9.37 6.74
CA LEU A 56 4.65 10.25 6.17
C LEU A 56 3.36 9.48 5.86
N GLY A 57 3.47 8.29 5.26
CA GLY A 57 2.33 7.42 4.94
C GLY A 57 1.61 6.92 6.19
N ILE A 58 2.34 6.61 7.26
CA ILE A 58 1.75 6.30 8.57
C ILE A 58 0.92 7.50 9.06
N ASN A 59 1.50 8.70 9.06
CA ASN A 59 0.84 9.91 9.54
C ASN A 59 -0.35 10.34 8.66
N SER A 60 -0.27 10.14 7.34
CA SER A 60 -1.34 10.49 6.40
C SER A 60 -2.44 9.43 6.30
N SER A 61 -2.28 8.28 6.95
CA SER A 61 -3.26 7.20 6.92
C SER A 61 -4.60 7.56 7.58
N GLY A 62 -4.63 8.57 8.47
CA GLY A 62 -5.80 8.89 9.28
C GLY A 62 -6.07 7.90 10.43
N LEU A 63 -5.18 6.93 10.63
CA LEU A 63 -5.25 5.95 11.73
C LEU A 63 -4.34 6.34 12.89
N LYS A 64 -4.56 5.70 14.05
CA LYS A 64 -3.66 5.87 15.20
C LYS A 64 -2.33 5.18 14.93
N ASN A 65 -1.23 5.91 15.09
CA ASN A 65 0.14 5.37 14.95
C ASN A 65 0.49 4.30 16.01
N THR A 66 -0.35 4.11 17.03
CA THR A 66 -0.21 3.07 18.05
C THR A 66 -0.73 1.70 17.60
N TYR A 67 -1.31 1.59 16.40
CA TYR A 67 -1.71 0.31 15.86
C TYR A 67 -0.49 -0.54 15.49
N THR A 68 -0.67 -1.86 15.59
CA THR A 68 0.41 -2.85 15.43
C THR A 68 1.15 -2.67 14.11
N ALA A 69 0.43 -2.50 13.01
CA ALA A 69 1.04 -2.30 11.69
C ALA A 69 1.89 -1.03 11.62
N ALA A 70 1.46 0.10 12.19
CA ALA A 70 2.25 1.33 12.22
C ALA A 70 3.54 1.16 13.04
N ILE A 71 3.45 0.51 14.20
CA ILE A 71 4.62 0.21 15.03
C ILE A 71 5.60 -0.71 14.28
N LEU A 72 5.10 -1.73 13.58
CA LEU A 72 5.94 -2.64 12.79
C LEU A 72 6.65 -1.89 11.65
N LEU A 73 5.93 -1.06 10.90
CA LEU A 73 6.47 -0.25 9.79
C LEU A 73 7.50 0.77 10.26
N ALA A 74 7.29 1.40 11.42
CA ALA A 74 8.19 2.43 11.95
C ALA A 74 9.51 1.87 12.51
N ASN A 75 9.54 0.60 12.94
CA ASN A 75 10.67 0.04 13.68
C ASN A 75 11.43 -1.06 12.92
N ASN A 76 11.06 -1.35 11.67
CA ASN A 76 11.69 -2.40 10.88
C ASN A 76 11.89 -1.92 9.44
N THR A 77 12.77 -2.57 8.69
CA THR A 77 12.79 -2.41 7.23
C THR A 77 11.43 -2.86 6.66
N PHE A 78 11.03 -2.30 5.51
CA PHE A 78 9.73 -2.60 4.90
C PHE A 78 9.48 -4.11 4.77
N ASN A 79 10.46 -4.87 4.27
CA ASN A 79 10.34 -6.31 4.07
C ASN A 79 10.11 -7.08 5.39
N ILE A 80 10.80 -6.67 6.47
CA ILE A 80 10.63 -7.28 7.80
C ILE A 80 9.26 -6.89 8.38
N ALA A 81 8.88 -5.62 8.28
CA ALA A 81 7.59 -5.12 8.75
C ALA A 81 6.44 -5.84 8.05
N PHE A 82 6.52 -5.95 6.72
CA PHE A 82 5.49 -6.55 5.89
C PHE A 82 5.27 -8.03 6.20
N ARG A 83 6.36 -8.81 6.36
CA ARG A 83 6.25 -10.22 6.75
C ARG A 83 5.53 -10.37 8.09
N LYS A 84 5.86 -9.53 9.07
CA LYS A 84 5.16 -9.50 10.37
C LYS A 84 3.70 -9.06 10.23
N ILE A 85 3.39 -8.16 9.30
CA ILE A 85 2.02 -7.72 9.01
C ILE A 85 1.17 -8.86 8.44
N LEU A 86 1.70 -9.69 7.54
CA LEU A 86 0.98 -10.85 6.98
C LEU A 86 0.64 -11.94 8.03
N ASP A 87 1.43 -11.99 9.10
CA ASP A 87 1.24 -12.91 10.23
C ASP A 87 0.25 -12.37 11.27
N LEU A 88 -0.23 -11.13 11.14
CA LEU A 88 -1.22 -10.58 12.07
C LEU A 88 -2.58 -11.29 11.96
N PRO A 89 -3.40 -11.25 13.03
CA PRO A 89 -4.77 -11.72 12.97
C PRO A 89 -5.59 -10.97 11.91
N ALA A 90 -6.58 -11.65 11.33
CA ALA A 90 -7.46 -11.10 10.29
C ALA A 90 -8.10 -9.75 10.65
N SER A 91 -8.37 -9.50 11.94
CA SER A 91 -8.89 -8.24 12.45
C SER A 91 -7.98 -7.02 12.19
N GLU A 92 -6.70 -7.24 11.91
CA GLU A 92 -5.73 -6.17 11.59
C GLU A 92 -5.60 -5.92 10.08
N ASN A 93 -6.19 -6.77 9.21
CA ASN A 93 -6.05 -6.68 7.75
C ASN A 93 -6.43 -5.30 7.21
N GLN A 94 -7.57 -4.75 7.65
CA GLN A 94 -8.04 -3.45 7.17
C GLN A 94 -7.09 -2.31 7.55
N LYS A 95 -6.63 -2.27 8.81
CA LYS A 95 -5.71 -1.22 9.28
C LYS A 95 -4.38 -1.33 8.55
N SER A 96 -3.85 -2.54 8.41
CA SER A 96 -2.62 -2.81 7.66
C SER A 96 -2.73 -2.33 6.22
N PHE A 97 -3.84 -2.64 5.56
CA PHE A 97 -4.13 -2.18 4.21
C PHE A 97 -4.14 -0.64 4.12
N GLU A 98 -4.85 0.04 5.02
CA GLU A 98 -4.93 1.50 5.06
C GLU A 98 -3.56 2.19 5.24
N PHE A 99 -2.67 1.66 6.08
CA PHE A 99 -1.30 2.15 6.19
C PHE A 99 -0.52 1.92 4.90
N LEU A 100 -0.56 0.69 4.36
CA LEU A 100 0.21 0.31 3.19
C LEU A 100 -0.19 1.10 1.94
N ILE A 101 -1.50 1.30 1.69
CA ILE A 101 -1.94 2.11 0.53
C ILE A 101 -1.52 3.58 0.65
N SER A 102 -1.43 4.09 1.88
CA SER A 102 -0.99 5.47 2.13
C SER A 102 0.50 5.64 1.82
N ILE A 103 1.33 4.67 2.24
CA ILE A 103 2.77 4.62 1.91
C ILE A 103 2.94 4.44 0.40
N PHE A 104 2.22 3.48 -0.20
CA PHE A 104 2.29 3.19 -1.63
C PHE A 104 2.02 4.44 -2.47
N LYS A 105 0.94 5.17 -2.17
CA LYS A 105 0.56 6.36 -2.91
C LYS A 105 1.65 7.44 -2.91
N ILE A 106 2.27 7.69 -1.76
CA ILE A 106 3.35 8.68 -1.64
C ILE A 106 4.57 8.26 -2.47
N ALA A 107 5.02 7.02 -2.28
CA ALA A 107 6.22 6.52 -2.95
C ALA A 107 6.03 6.38 -4.47
N ASP A 108 4.86 5.91 -4.92
CA ASP A 108 4.51 5.82 -6.33
C ASP A 108 4.44 7.22 -6.98
N HIS A 109 3.85 8.20 -6.30
CA HIS A 109 3.82 9.58 -6.76
C HIS A 109 5.24 10.17 -6.93
N ARG A 110 6.13 9.97 -5.95
CA ARG A 110 7.55 10.37 -6.05
C ARG A 110 8.21 9.71 -7.25
N ARG A 111 8.11 8.38 -7.36
CA ARG A 111 8.75 7.63 -8.45
C ARG A 111 8.27 8.08 -9.82
N ARG A 112 6.96 8.26 -10.01
CA ARG A 112 6.38 8.73 -11.29
C ARG A 112 6.88 10.13 -11.65
N THR A 113 6.89 11.04 -10.67
CA THR A 113 7.28 12.44 -10.85
C THR A 113 8.77 12.63 -11.11
N PHE A 114 9.63 11.89 -10.40
CA PHE A 114 11.07 12.17 -10.37
C PHE A 114 11.95 11.12 -11.04
N GLU A 115 11.52 9.86 -11.13
CA GLU A 115 12.32 8.77 -11.72
C GLU A 115 11.80 8.39 -13.11
N CYS A 116 10.51 8.09 -13.24
CA CYS A 116 9.91 7.66 -14.49
C CYS A 116 9.85 8.79 -15.51
N LYS A 117 9.42 10.00 -15.09
CA LYS A 117 9.28 11.20 -15.93
C LYS A 117 8.57 10.97 -17.28
N GLY A 118 7.62 10.04 -17.32
CA GLY A 118 6.87 9.70 -18.54
C GLY A 118 7.57 8.74 -19.52
N TYR A 119 8.76 8.22 -19.18
CA TYR A 119 9.50 7.25 -20.03
C TYR A 119 9.32 5.79 -19.59
N CYS A 120 8.48 5.54 -18.59
CA CYS A 120 8.30 4.21 -18.03
C CYS A 120 7.20 3.47 -18.78
N ASN A 121 7.55 2.32 -19.37
CA ASN A 121 6.63 1.50 -20.18
C ASN A 121 6.09 0.29 -19.42
N HIS A 122 6.19 0.26 -18.09
CA HIS A 122 5.63 -0.87 -17.35
C HIS A 122 4.09 -0.86 -17.45
N GLU A 123 3.47 -2.03 -17.54
CA GLU A 123 2.02 -2.15 -17.70
C GLU A 123 1.22 -1.42 -16.62
N TRP A 124 1.72 -1.38 -15.37
CA TRP A 124 1.13 -0.66 -14.24
C TRP A 124 1.33 0.88 -14.31
N HIS A 125 2.16 1.39 -15.20
CA HIS A 125 2.20 2.83 -15.49
C HIS A 125 1.16 3.27 -16.52
N CYS A 126 0.56 2.35 -17.26
CA CYS A 126 -0.31 2.62 -18.41
C CYS A 126 -1.80 2.44 -18.12
N ILE A 127 -2.23 2.58 -16.85
CA ILE A 127 -3.65 2.50 -16.47
C ILE A 127 -4.20 3.87 -16.26
#